data_AF-A0A839NJV4-F1
#
_entry.id   AF-A0A839NJV4-F1
#
_cell.length_a   1.000
_cell.length_b   1.000
_cell.length_c   1.000
_cell.angle_alpha   90.00
_cell.angle_beta   90.00
_cell.angle_gamma   90.00
#
_symmetry.space_group_name_H-M   'P 1'
#
loop_
_entity.id
_entity.type
_entity.pdbx_description
1 polymer ?
#
loop_
_entity_poly.entity_id
_entity_poly.type
_entity_poly.pdbx_seq_one_letter_code
_entity_poly.pdbx_strand_id
1 'polypeptide(L)'
;MILSISCEDPYRTKKMDFGLFTLETPYKWQQVKKNGIDSYVGAIAVDKSDTLYFDLGMYSNNLTEPNIEIITRQMMEESATDSMKDIIVKDILLDFDLDADRFRKQNVSWDTIDNRRAKIVFPRISGNGLTGIYIDSLWQRGSSKTRFNLTGANLKVQNEKDLLNAVRTLRFYKK
;
A
#
# COMPACT_ATOMS: atom_id res chain seq x y z
N MET A 1 -8.05 -42.07 -21.81
CA MET A 1 -8.26 -40.65 -21.49
C MET A 1 -7.15 -40.25 -20.54
N ILE A 2 -6.10 -39.60 -21.04
CA ILE A 2 -4.98 -39.15 -20.20
C ILE A 2 -5.36 -37.78 -19.67
N LEU A 3 -5.60 -37.69 -18.36
CA LEU A 3 -5.86 -36.44 -17.67
C LEU A 3 -4.50 -35.75 -17.47
N SER A 4 -4.13 -34.86 -18.39
CA SER A 4 -2.97 -33.98 -18.22
C SER A 4 -3.32 -32.88 -17.22
N ILE A 5 -3.05 -33.15 -15.94
CA ILE A 5 -3.00 -32.09 -14.92
C ILE A 5 -1.71 -31.31 -15.18
N SER A 6 -1.78 -30.32 -16.08
CA SER A 6 -0.71 -29.34 -16.20
C SER A 6 -0.63 -28.59 -14.88
N CYS A 7 0.43 -28.85 -14.12
CA CYS A 7 0.78 -28.03 -12.97
C CYS A 7 1.14 -26.66 -13.53
N GLU A 8 0.22 -25.70 -13.48
CA GLU A 8 0.50 -24.33 -13.91
C GLU A 8 1.61 -23.76 -13.03
N ASP A 9 2.75 -23.45 -13.64
CA ASP A 9 3.94 -22.92 -12.99
C ASP A 9 3.55 -21.77 -12.03
N PRO A 10 3.77 -21.92 -10.71
CA PRO A 10 3.40 -20.90 -9.73
C PRO A 10 4.14 -19.57 -9.93
N TYR A 11 5.24 -19.56 -10.70
CA TYR A 11 6.01 -18.37 -11.03
C TYR A 11 5.57 -17.70 -12.34
N ARG A 12 4.61 -18.30 -13.07
CA ARG A 12 4.09 -17.72 -14.30
C ARG A 12 3.45 -16.35 -14.01
N THR A 13 3.86 -15.35 -14.79
CA THR A 13 3.27 -14.01 -14.75
C THR A 13 2.27 -13.80 -15.89
N LYS A 14 1.41 -12.80 -15.72
CA LYS A 14 0.52 -12.27 -16.75
C LYS A 14 0.46 -10.76 -16.67
N LYS A 15 0.18 -10.13 -17.81
CA LYS A 15 -0.17 -8.71 -17.87
C LYS A 15 -1.63 -8.53 -17.47
N MET A 16 -1.89 -7.69 -16.46
CA MET A 16 -3.23 -7.22 -16.13
C MET A 16 -3.42 -5.81 -16.68
N ASP A 17 -4.54 -5.58 -17.37
CA ASP A 17 -4.87 -4.31 -18.00
C ASP A 17 -6.13 -3.71 -17.36
N PHE A 18 -5.98 -2.51 -16.80
CA PHE A 18 -7.03 -1.75 -16.14
C PHE A 18 -7.51 -0.58 -17.02
N GLY A 19 -7.13 -0.55 -18.30
CA GLY A 19 -7.44 0.48 -19.30
C GLY A 19 -6.60 1.74 -19.17
N LEU A 20 -6.40 2.25 -17.95
CA LEU A 20 -5.56 3.43 -17.66
C LEU A 20 -4.14 3.09 -17.22
N PHE A 21 -3.91 1.84 -16.84
CA PHE A 21 -2.59 1.34 -16.48
C PHE A 21 -2.56 -0.18 -16.66
N THR A 22 -1.35 -0.71 -16.74
CA THR A 22 -1.09 -2.15 -16.71
C THR A 22 0.00 -2.49 -15.72
N LEU A 23 0.00 -3.73 -15.24
CA LEU A 23 1.11 -4.32 -14.48
C LEU A 23 1.26 -5.80 -14.78
N GLU A 24 2.47 -6.33 -14.63
CA GLU A 24 2.74 -7.76 -14.64
C GLU A 24 2.58 -8.35 -13.23
N THR A 25 1.84 -9.45 -13.13
CA THR A 25 1.45 -10.07 -11.84
C THR A 25 1.53 -11.58 -11.93
N PRO A 26 1.61 -12.30 -10.81
CA PRO A 26 1.39 -13.74 -10.79
C PRO A 26 0.06 -14.12 -11.46
N TYR A 27 0.06 -15.21 -12.23
CA TYR A 27 -1.09 -15.57 -13.08
C TYR A 27 -2.40 -15.75 -12.32
N LYS A 28 -2.33 -16.11 -11.04
CA LYS A 28 -3.47 -16.38 -10.16
C LYS A 28 -4.21 -15.12 -9.72
N TRP A 29 -3.60 -13.94 -9.81
CA TRP A 29 -4.22 -12.69 -9.36
C TRP A 29 -5.43 -12.35 -10.23
N GLN A 30 -6.52 -11.89 -9.64
CA GLN A 30 -7.77 -11.63 -10.36
C GLN A 30 -8.23 -10.20 -10.14
N GLN A 31 -8.61 -9.53 -11.22
CA GLN A 31 -9.20 -8.20 -11.12
C GLN A 31 -10.60 -8.30 -10.53
N VAL A 32 -10.88 -7.45 -9.55
CA VAL A 32 -12.19 -7.29 -8.92
C VAL A 32 -12.66 -5.87 -9.19
N LYS A 33 -13.77 -5.73 -9.93
CA LYS A 33 -14.37 -4.41 -10.17
C LYS A 33 -14.93 -3.84 -8.88
N LYS A 34 -14.61 -2.57 -8.61
CA LYS A 34 -15.29 -1.74 -7.61
C LYS A 34 -15.82 -0.48 -8.28
N ASN A 35 -16.94 0.03 -7.76
CA ASN A 35 -17.49 1.31 -8.18
C ASN A 35 -17.00 2.39 -7.21
N GLY A 36 -16.24 3.36 -7.71
CA GLY A 36 -15.90 4.58 -6.97
C GLY A 36 -16.90 5.69 -7.27
N ILE A 37 -17.06 6.64 -6.36
CA ILE A 37 -17.94 7.81 -6.55
C ILE A 37 -17.21 8.88 -7.37
N ASP A 38 -15.98 9.19 -6.99
CA ASP A 38 -15.16 10.29 -7.50
C ASP A 38 -13.80 9.84 -8.07
N SER A 39 -13.29 8.69 -7.63
CA SER A 39 -12.04 8.08 -8.11
C SER A 39 -12.26 6.84 -8.98
N TYR A 40 -11.30 6.57 -9.89
CA TYR A 40 -11.19 5.26 -10.51
C TYR A 40 -10.52 4.29 -9.52
N VAL A 41 -11.35 3.48 -8.86
CA VAL A 41 -10.91 2.53 -7.84
C VAL A 41 -11.15 1.09 -8.30
N GLY A 42 -10.37 0.17 -7.75
CA GLY A 42 -10.58 -1.25 -7.99
C GLY A 42 -9.81 -2.10 -7.00
N ALA A 43 -9.97 -3.41 -7.12
CA ALA A 43 -9.31 -4.37 -6.26
C ALA A 43 -8.66 -5.49 -7.09
N ILE A 44 -7.68 -6.16 -6.49
CA ILE A 44 -7.02 -7.34 -7.05
C ILE A 44 -7.08 -8.42 -5.98
N ALA A 45 -7.80 -9.51 -6.24
CA ALA A 45 -7.76 -10.70 -5.41
C ALA A 45 -6.45 -11.44 -5.69
N VAL A 46 -5.59 -11.54 -4.67
CA VAL A 46 -4.26 -12.15 -4.76
C VAL A 46 -4.36 -13.64 -4.48
N ASP A 47 -5.03 -13.98 -3.37
CA ASP A 47 -5.39 -15.32 -2.99
C ASP A 47 -6.69 -15.31 -2.15
N LYS A 48 -6.95 -16.37 -1.36
CA LYS A 48 -8.16 -16.49 -0.54
C LYS A 48 -8.25 -15.50 0.63
N SER A 49 -7.14 -14.91 1.08
CA SER A 49 -7.09 -13.97 2.21
C SER A 49 -6.64 -12.57 1.80
N ASP A 50 -5.79 -12.47 0.79
CA ASP A 50 -5.11 -11.22 0.47
C ASP A 50 -5.80 -10.52 -0.70
N THR A 51 -6.06 -9.24 -0.52
CA THR A 51 -6.64 -8.36 -1.54
C THR A 51 -5.87 -7.05 -1.57
N LEU A 52 -5.59 -6.58 -2.78
CA LEU A 52 -5.01 -5.27 -3.03
C LEU A 52 -6.09 -4.31 -3.47
N TYR A 53 -5.86 -3.03 -3.22
CA TYR A 53 -6.73 -1.94 -3.64
C TYR A 53 -5.91 -0.89 -4.37
N PHE A 54 -6.45 -0.35 -5.46
CA PHE A 54 -5.91 0.84 -6.09
C PHE A 54 -6.93 1.97 -6.07
N ASP A 55 -6.41 3.18 -6.01
CA ASP A 55 -7.13 4.42 -6.15
C ASP A 55 -6.37 5.31 -7.12
N LEU A 56 -7.05 5.70 -8.20
CA LEU A 56 -6.58 6.69 -9.16
C LEU A 56 -7.55 7.88 -9.13
N GLY A 57 -7.11 8.98 -8.53
CA GLY A 57 -7.94 10.16 -8.34
C GLY A 57 -7.23 11.34 -7.71
N MET A 58 -7.96 12.42 -7.44
CA MET A 58 -7.38 13.61 -6.81
C MET A 58 -7.07 13.36 -5.34
N TYR A 59 -7.85 12.52 -4.65
CA TYR A 59 -7.75 12.32 -3.20
C TYR A 59 -7.07 11.00 -2.81
N SER A 60 -6.38 10.34 -3.74
CA SER A 60 -5.72 9.06 -3.46
C SER A 60 -4.74 9.20 -2.31
N ASN A 61 -4.92 8.36 -1.29
CA ASN A 61 -4.12 8.35 -0.08
C ASN A 61 -2.63 8.18 -0.41
N ASN A 62 -1.77 8.97 0.24
CA ASN A 62 -0.34 8.98 -0.05
C ASN A 62 0.43 7.79 0.56
N LEU A 63 -0.22 6.91 1.34
CA LEU A 63 0.36 5.79 2.08
C LEU A 63 1.34 6.20 3.17
N THR A 64 1.17 7.38 3.77
CA THR A 64 1.97 7.79 4.94
C THR A 64 1.26 7.34 6.20
N GLU A 65 1.99 6.67 7.11
CA GLU A 65 1.46 6.33 8.43
C GLU A 65 1.05 7.60 9.18
N PRO A 66 -0.06 7.58 9.95
CA PRO A 66 -0.38 8.64 10.88
C PRO A 66 0.81 8.92 11.81
N ASN A 67 0.94 10.18 12.25
CA ASN A 67 1.91 10.50 13.29
C ASN A 67 1.53 9.76 14.57
N ILE A 68 2.52 9.12 15.18
CA ILE A 68 2.36 8.41 16.46
C ILE A 68 2.60 9.43 17.55
N GLU A 69 1.61 9.64 18.42
CA GLU A 69 1.78 10.42 19.63
C GLU A 69 2.16 9.50 20.78
N ILE A 70 3.27 9.82 21.43
CA ILE A 70 3.69 9.14 22.65
C ILE A 70 3.33 10.04 23.82
N ILE A 71 2.50 9.54 24.71
CA ILE A 71 2.14 10.24 25.94
C ILE A 71 2.51 9.37 27.13
N THR A 72 2.95 10.01 28.21
CA THR A 72 3.24 9.30 29.46
C THR A 72 1.95 9.04 30.21
N ARG A 73 1.95 8.05 31.11
CA ARG A 73 0.79 7.81 32.00
C ARG A 73 0.41 9.05 32.81
N GLN A 74 1.41 9.81 33.28
CA GLN A 74 1.18 11.07 34.01
C GLN A 74 0.41 12.09 33.14
N MET A 75 0.77 12.22 31.86
CA MET A 75 0.07 13.14 30.93
C MET A 75 -1.38 12.72 30.66
N MET A 76 -1.68 11.42 30.66
CA MET A 76 -3.05 10.91 30.54
C MET A 76 -3.89 11.13 31.80
N GLU A 77 -3.29 10.96 32.98
CA GLU A 77 -3.97 11.21 34.26
C GLU A 77 -4.31 12.69 34.43
N GLU A 78 -3.49 13.59 33.88
CA GLU A 78 -3.72 15.04 33.84
C GLU A 78 -4.69 15.49 32.73
N SER A 79 -4.89 14.67 31.69
CA SER A 79 -5.67 15.01 30.50
C SER A 79 -6.72 13.93 30.22
N ALA A 80 -7.93 14.10 30.74
CA ALA A 80 -9.06 13.22 30.42
C ALA A 80 -9.50 13.39 28.95
N THR A 81 -8.81 12.76 28.00
CA THR A 81 -9.17 12.78 26.57
C THR A 81 -9.15 11.39 25.94
N ASP A 82 -10.32 10.99 25.44
CA ASP A 82 -10.65 9.63 24.94
C ASP A 82 -10.67 9.56 23.41
N SER A 83 -9.78 10.28 22.71
CA SER A 83 -10.03 10.64 21.29
C SER A 83 -9.00 10.21 20.25
N MET A 84 -7.95 9.43 20.58
CA MET A 84 -6.91 9.07 19.59
C MET A 84 -6.59 7.57 19.56
N LYS A 85 -6.58 7.01 18.34
CA LYS A 85 -6.47 5.57 18.07
C LYS A 85 -5.06 5.00 18.17
N ASP A 86 -4.02 5.85 18.15
CA ASP A 86 -2.61 5.44 18.08
C ASP A 86 -1.77 6.06 19.20
N ILE A 87 -2.28 6.01 20.43
CA ILE A 87 -1.56 6.43 21.64
C ILE A 87 -0.70 5.27 22.15
N ILE A 88 0.59 5.51 22.36
CA ILE A 88 1.46 4.57 23.09
C ILE A 88 1.72 5.13 24.48
N VAL A 89 1.22 4.42 25.50
CA VAL A 89 1.41 4.77 26.92
C VAL A 89 2.63 4.05 27.45
N LYS A 90 3.55 4.79 28.05
CA LYS A 90 4.78 4.23 28.64
C LYS A 90 4.92 4.62 30.11
N ASP A 91 5.26 3.64 30.94
CA ASP A 91 5.55 3.81 32.38
C ASP A 91 7.04 4.15 32.61
N ILE A 92 7.59 5.12 31.86
CA ILE A 92 9.03 5.42 31.90
C ILE A 92 9.34 6.69 32.70
N LEU A 93 10.26 6.52 33.66
CA LEU A 93 11.05 7.57 34.29
C LEU A 93 11.84 8.31 33.21
N LEU A 94 11.43 9.56 32.93
CA LEU A 94 12.13 10.64 32.23
C LEU A 94 13.47 10.27 31.55
N ASP A 95 13.42 9.49 30.47
CA ASP A 95 14.56 9.32 29.57
C ASP A 95 14.19 9.99 28.24
N PHE A 96 14.85 11.12 27.97
CA PHE A 96 14.39 12.23 27.15
C PHE A 96 14.64 12.08 25.63
N ASP A 97 14.66 10.85 25.09
CA ASP A 97 14.86 10.64 23.65
C ASP A 97 13.97 9.52 23.08
N LEU A 98 12.65 9.70 23.22
CA LEU A 98 11.67 8.79 22.64
C LEU A 98 11.47 9.09 21.16
N ASP A 99 12.20 8.36 20.31
CA ASP A 99 11.99 8.38 18.87
C ASP A 99 10.69 7.63 18.48
N ALA A 100 9.66 8.39 18.10
CA ALA A 100 8.38 7.87 17.61
C ALA A 100 8.52 7.00 16.35
N ASP A 101 9.59 7.19 15.58
CA ASP A 101 9.86 6.37 14.40
C ASP A 101 10.04 4.89 14.76
N ARG A 102 10.49 4.57 15.98
CA ARG A 102 10.63 3.18 16.47
C ARG A 102 9.31 2.40 16.48
N PHE A 103 8.19 3.09 16.51
CA PHE A 103 6.85 2.49 16.57
C PHE A 103 6.14 2.43 15.21
N ARG A 104 6.74 3.01 14.16
CA ARG A 104 6.21 2.90 12.80
C ARG A 104 6.27 1.47 12.30
N LYS A 105 5.26 1.07 11.52
CA LYS A 105 5.14 -0.28 10.97
C LYS A 105 5.81 -0.41 9.61
N GLN A 106 6.09 0.69 8.92
CA GLN A 106 6.52 0.68 7.53
C GLN A 106 7.93 1.27 7.37
N ASN A 107 8.61 0.79 6.34
CA ASN A 107 9.73 1.44 5.70
C ASN A 107 9.23 2.23 4.49
N VAL A 108 10.00 3.25 4.10
CA VAL A 108 9.74 4.05 2.91
C VAL A 108 10.97 4.02 2.01
N SER A 109 10.77 3.71 0.73
CA SER A 109 11.76 3.91 -0.31
C SER A 109 11.18 4.74 -1.46
N TRP A 110 12.07 5.26 -2.31
CA TRP A 110 11.71 6.04 -3.48
C TRP A 110 12.38 5.45 -4.70
N ASP A 111 11.63 5.36 -5.79
CA ASP A 111 12.11 4.84 -7.08
C ASP A 111 11.50 5.63 -8.24
N THR A 112 11.94 5.36 -9.46
CA THR A 112 11.35 5.89 -10.70
C THR A 112 10.59 4.79 -11.42
N ILE A 113 9.26 4.85 -11.40
CA ILE A 113 8.38 3.91 -12.08
C ILE A 113 7.69 4.63 -13.23
N ASP A 114 7.83 4.11 -14.44
CA ASP A 114 7.26 4.69 -15.66
C ASP A 114 7.60 6.17 -15.87
N ASN A 115 8.88 6.53 -15.66
CA ASN A 115 9.41 7.90 -15.71
C ASN A 115 8.81 8.85 -14.67
N ARG A 116 8.32 8.31 -13.54
CA ARG A 116 7.72 9.09 -12.45
C ARG A 116 8.32 8.70 -11.12
N ARG A 117 8.58 9.70 -10.28
CA ARG A 117 8.97 9.46 -8.89
C ARG A 117 7.82 8.78 -8.15
N ALA A 118 8.11 7.64 -7.54
CA ALA A 118 7.16 6.84 -6.80
C ALA A 118 7.65 6.60 -5.38
N LYS A 119 6.75 6.73 -4.41
CA LYS A 119 6.97 6.27 -3.04
C LYS A 119 6.58 4.80 -2.96
N ILE A 120 7.45 3.96 -2.44
CA ILE A 120 7.17 2.55 -2.17
C ILE A 120 7.20 2.38 -0.65
N VAL A 121 6.16 1.75 -0.12
CA VAL A 121 6.06 1.39 1.31
C VAL A 121 6.04 -0.12 1.45
N PHE A 122 6.66 -0.61 2.50
CA PHE A 122 6.69 -2.03 2.84
C PHE A 122 6.84 -2.19 4.35
N PRO A 123 6.29 -3.24 4.96
CA PRO A 123 6.32 -3.39 6.40
C PRO A 123 7.76 -3.64 6.91
N ARG A 124 8.06 -3.15 8.11
CA ARG A 124 9.30 -3.47 8.85
C ARG A 124 9.31 -4.93 9.31
N ILE A 125 8.12 -5.47 9.60
CA ILE A 125 7.89 -6.86 9.93
C ILE A 125 6.83 -7.38 8.95
N SER A 126 7.23 -8.25 8.02
CA SER A 126 6.31 -8.79 7.01
C SER A 126 5.05 -9.37 7.64
N GLY A 127 3.90 -9.12 7.00
CA GLY A 127 2.58 -9.44 7.57
C GLY A 127 2.02 -8.42 8.56
N ASN A 128 2.75 -7.34 8.89
CA ASN A 128 2.29 -6.27 9.76
C ASN A 128 2.62 -4.88 9.20
N GLY A 129 1.65 -4.28 8.50
CA GLY A 129 1.78 -2.96 7.88
C GLY A 129 1.23 -2.91 6.46
N LEU A 130 1.52 -1.82 5.75
CA LEU A 130 1.18 -1.67 4.34
C LEU A 130 2.35 -2.05 3.44
N THR A 131 2.01 -2.66 2.32
CA THR A 131 2.88 -2.82 1.15
C THR A 131 2.21 -2.11 -0.01
N GLY A 132 2.94 -1.29 -0.75
CA GLY A 132 2.34 -0.60 -1.89
C GLY A 132 3.20 0.49 -2.51
N ILE A 133 2.59 1.18 -3.47
CA ILE A 133 3.18 2.28 -4.23
C ILE A 133 2.24 3.48 -4.22
N TYR A 134 2.79 4.68 -4.16
CA TYR A 134 2.11 5.95 -4.38
C TYR A 134 2.85 6.80 -5.41
N ILE A 135 2.10 7.42 -6.32
CA ILE A 135 2.61 8.37 -7.31
C ILE A 135 1.80 9.67 -7.19
N ASP A 136 2.48 10.78 -6.89
CA ASP A 136 1.85 12.09 -6.62
C ASP A 136 1.28 12.77 -7.86
N SER A 137 1.85 12.50 -9.03
CA SER A 137 1.48 13.21 -10.25
C SER A 137 1.58 12.28 -11.46
N LEU A 138 0.46 11.64 -11.82
CA LEU A 138 0.29 10.94 -13.09
C LEU A 138 -0.06 11.91 -14.21
N TRP A 139 -1.12 12.69 -14.04
CA TRP A 139 -1.58 13.66 -15.02
C TRP A 139 -1.94 14.98 -14.35
N GLN A 140 -1.73 16.08 -15.08
CA GLN A 140 -2.05 17.41 -14.60
C GLN A 140 -3.02 18.10 -15.57
N ARG A 141 -4.07 18.71 -15.01
CA ARG A 141 -4.99 19.60 -15.72
C ARG A 141 -5.18 20.87 -14.89
N GLY A 142 -4.52 21.96 -15.28
CA GLY A 142 -4.45 23.18 -14.47
C GLY A 142 -3.77 22.93 -13.12
N SER A 143 -4.41 23.35 -12.03
CA SER A 143 -3.94 23.09 -10.65
C SER A 143 -4.24 21.67 -10.15
N SER A 144 -5.07 20.91 -10.86
CA SER A 144 -5.48 19.55 -10.46
C SER A 144 -4.46 18.51 -10.92
N LYS A 145 -4.01 17.68 -9.96
CA LYS A 145 -3.13 16.53 -10.20
C LYS A 145 -3.89 15.24 -9.93
N THR A 146 -3.76 14.30 -10.85
CA THR A 146 -4.24 12.92 -10.67
C THR A 146 -3.15 12.12 -9.98
N ARG A 147 -3.50 11.53 -8.84
CA ARG A 147 -2.63 10.68 -8.03
C ARG A 147 -2.97 9.22 -8.27
N PHE A 148 -2.08 8.34 -7.83
CA PHE A 148 -2.31 6.90 -7.85
C PHE A 148 -1.72 6.24 -6.62
N ASN A 149 -2.44 5.28 -6.05
CA ASN A 149 -1.86 4.27 -5.20
C ASN A 149 -2.31 2.86 -5.59
N LEU A 150 -1.51 1.87 -5.22
CA LEU A 150 -1.86 0.46 -5.19
C LEU A 150 -1.27 -0.13 -3.92
N THR A 151 -2.09 -0.72 -3.06
CA THR A 151 -1.65 -1.18 -1.74
C THR A 151 -2.40 -2.42 -1.26
N GLY A 152 -1.74 -3.21 -0.42
CA GLY A 152 -2.34 -4.25 0.41
C GLY A 152 -1.89 -4.09 1.86
N ALA A 153 -2.73 -4.58 2.79
CA ALA A 153 -2.46 -4.52 4.23
C ALA A 153 -2.19 -5.92 4.77
N ASN A 154 -1.17 -6.06 5.61
CA ASN A 154 -0.81 -7.29 6.32
C ASN A 154 -0.68 -8.52 5.39
N LEU A 155 -0.11 -8.31 4.21
CA LEU A 155 0.04 -9.34 3.20
C LEU A 155 0.93 -10.48 3.71
N LYS A 156 0.65 -11.70 3.26
CA LYS A 156 1.60 -12.80 3.44
C LYS A 156 2.94 -12.43 2.82
N VAL A 157 4.02 -12.96 3.40
CA VAL A 157 5.41 -12.67 3.00
C VAL A 157 5.63 -12.82 1.48
N GLN A 158 5.05 -13.85 0.86
CA GLN A 158 5.20 -14.03 -0.60
C GLN A 158 4.42 -12.99 -1.40
N ASN A 159 3.18 -12.69 -0.99
CA ASN A 159 2.33 -11.71 -1.66
C ASN A 159 2.89 -10.28 -1.52
N GLU A 160 3.55 -9.97 -0.41
CA GLU A 160 4.33 -8.74 -0.22
C GLU A 160 5.45 -8.64 -1.27
N LYS A 161 6.27 -9.69 -1.43
CA LYS A 161 7.34 -9.72 -2.42
C LYS A 161 6.81 -9.61 -3.85
N ASP A 162 5.74 -10.33 -4.15
CA ASP A 162 5.12 -10.33 -5.47
C ASP A 162 4.56 -8.95 -5.80
N LEU A 163 3.92 -8.27 -4.85
CA LEU A 163 3.48 -6.89 -5.03
C LEU A 163 4.64 -5.94 -5.28
N LEU A 164 5.71 -6.00 -4.48
CA LEU A 164 6.89 -5.14 -4.65
C LEU A 164 7.57 -5.34 -6.01
N ASN A 165 7.51 -6.55 -6.58
CA ASN A 165 7.98 -6.81 -7.94
C ASN A 165 6.99 -6.26 -8.97
N ALA A 166 5.69 -6.51 -8.79
CA ALA A 166 4.65 -6.11 -9.71
C ALA A 166 4.56 -4.58 -9.87
N VAL A 167 4.68 -3.80 -8.78
CA VAL A 167 4.61 -2.33 -8.85
C VAL A 167 5.73 -1.72 -9.71
N ARG A 168 6.88 -2.40 -9.84
CA ARG A 168 7.98 -1.93 -10.70
C ARG A 168 7.68 -2.04 -12.20
N THR A 169 6.66 -2.83 -12.56
CA THR A 169 6.25 -3.07 -13.95
C THR A 169 5.10 -2.16 -14.38
N LEU A 170 4.60 -1.30 -13.49
CA LEU A 170 3.49 -0.39 -13.79
C LEU A 170 3.80 0.46 -15.03
N ARG A 171 2.83 0.52 -15.92
CA ARG A 171 2.80 1.42 -17.08
C ARG A 171 1.48 2.16 -17.10
N PHE A 172 1.51 3.47 -17.31
CA PHE A 172 0.32 4.32 -17.29
C PHE A 172 0.01 4.85 -18.69
N TYR A 173 -1.27 4.80 -19.05
CA TYR A 173 -1.76 5.23 -20.35
C TYR A 173 -2.73 6.39 -20.16
N LYS A 174 -2.44 7.50 -20.83
CA LYS A 174 -3.35 8.62 -20.88
C LYS A 174 -4.49 8.25 -21.84
N LYS A 175 -5.74 8.48 -21.42
CA LYS A 175 -6.88 8.51 -22.34
C LYS A 175 -6.83 9.73 -23.23
#